data_AF-A0A947MIL6-F1
#
_entry.id   AF-A0A947MIL6-F1
#
_cell.length_a   1.000
_cell.length_b   1.000
_cell.length_c   1.000
_cell.angle_alpha   90.00
_cell.angle_beta   90.00
_cell.angle_gamma   90.00
#
_symmetry.space_group_name_H-M   'P 1'
#
loop_
_entity.id
_entity.type
_entity.pdbx_description
1 polymer ?
#
loop_
_entity_poly.entity_id
_entity_poly.type
_entity_poly.pdbx_seq_one_letter_code
_entity_poly.pdbx_strand_id
1 'polypeptide(L)'
;MDFSALSKFSKKGTQPLQDERQRRFDKLYRMGTEYLNRSKATQFQDREQVKKAAICFGHAIESNRRDPRPHLKLGYISLIFREYKMAARHLQEVLRLEPDHKQAKKLLAHLEKQSTQAIRNSNKDKGLSLQRVKRLEQPSQSKGKTLYAETQALIHNQIKESFERMQGIKPTLVPINLNKFEEIHMQLESNYELINQQLDLLEQEGFDLAPLERELQKLEVNLNLMEDTCKLSREMIALKKALQEETSKIQDMNAAIERGASSDTLAEYGALYDQMVDRCDELADELDTLEGSGFDIQALMKYYNQLTASFDRLGKLLKIE
;
A
#
# COMPACT_ATOMS: atom_id res chain seq x y z
N MET A 1 16.62 2.08 -49.13
CA MET A 1 16.74 2.61 -47.75
C MET A 1 17.29 1.49 -46.89
N ASP A 2 18.47 1.70 -46.31
CA ASP A 2 19.25 0.69 -45.60
C ASP A 2 18.90 0.69 -44.10
N PHE A 3 18.27 -0.39 -43.63
CA PHE A 3 17.83 -0.56 -42.23
C PHE A 3 18.95 -1.08 -41.30
N SER A 4 20.17 -1.31 -41.81
CA SER A 4 21.29 -1.83 -41.03
C SER A 4 21.83 -0.84 -39.98
N ALA A 5 21.54 0.46 -40.12
CA ALA A 5 21.99 1.51 -39.20
C ALA A 5 21.20 1.56 -37.87
N LEU A 6 19.95 1.07 -37.84
CA LEU A 6 19.10 1.12 -36.63
C LEU A 6 19.41 0.01 -35.61
N SER A 7 20.08 -1.08 -36.02
CA SER A 7 20.41 -2.18 -35.08
C SER A 7 21.62 -1.88 -34.18
N LYS A 8 22.45 -0.89 -34.54
CA LYS A 8 23.66 -0.52 -33.78
C LYS A 8 23.38 0.42 -32.60
N PHE A 9 22.23 1.09 -32.56
CA PHE A 9 21.84 1.96 -31.43
C PHE A 9 21.09 1.23 -30.30
N SER A 10 20.60 0.01 -30.51
CA SER A 10 19.75 -0.70 -29.53
C SER A 10 20.50 -1.41 -28.39
N LYS A 11 21.81 -1.64 -28.50
CA LYS A 11 22.54 -2.53 -27.56
C LYS A 11 23.28 -1.83 -26.41
N LYS A 12 23.45 -0.50 -26.43
CA LYS A 12 24.22 0.23 -25.38
C LYS A 12 23.36 0.93 -24.32
N GLY A 13 22.03 1.02 -24.50
CA GLY A 13 21.14 1.72 -23.54
C GLY A 13 20.31 0.83 -22.61
N THR A 14 20.27 -0.49 -22.84
CA THR A 14 19.34 -1.40 -22.12
C THR A 14 19.94 -2.11 -20.91
N GLN A 15 21.27 -2.24 -20.84
CA GLN A 15 21.96 -2.85 -19.70
C GLN A 15 21.80 -2.09 -18.36
N PRO A 16 22.00 -0.76 -18.28
CA PRO A 16 21.90 -0.06 -16.99
C PRO A 16 20.47 -0.09 -16.41
N LEU A 17 19.44 -0.04 -17.26
CA LEU A 17 18.03 -0.13 -16.85
C LEU A 17 17.64 -1.53 -16.37
N GLN A 18 18.22 -2.59 -16.93
CA GLN A 18 18.00 -3.96 -16.45
C GLN A 18 18.65 -4.18 -15.09
N ASP A 19 19.87 -3.66 -14.90
CA ASP A 19 20.59 -3.75 -13.63
C ASP A 19 19.85 -3.01 -12.51
N GLU A 20 19.28 -1.83 -12.79
CA GLU A 20 18.52 -1.06 -11.81
C GLU A 20 17.22 -1.76 -11.39
N ARG A 21 16.46 -2.32 -12.35
CA ARG A 21 15.26 -3.12 -12.06
C ARG A 21 15.58 -4.35 -11.23
N GLN A 22 16.70 -5.02 -11.52
CA GLN A 22 17.14 -6.18 -10.76
C GLN A 22 17.56 -5.79 -9.33
N ARG A 23 18.29 -4.68 -9.16
CA ARG A 23 18.63 -4.16 -7.83
C ARG A 23 17.39 -3.80 -7.02
N ARG A 24 16.40 -3.14 -7.65
CA ARG A 24 15.12 -2.80 -7.01
C ARG A 24 14.36 -4.06 -6.60
N PHE A 25 14.30 -5.05 -7.50
CA PHE A 25 13.73 -6.36 -7.20
C PHE A 25 14.38 -6.99 -5.96
N ASP A 26 15.71 -7.09 -5.92
CA ASP A 26 16.43 -7.77 -4.85
C ASP A 26 16.24 -7.07 -3.49
N LYS A 27 16.19 -5.73 -3.49
CA LYS A 27 15.88 -4.93 -2.30
C LYS A 27 14.48 -5.24 -1.77
N LEU A 28 13.46 -5.15 -2.64
CA LEU A 28 12.06 -5.37 -2.26
C LEU A 28 11.80 -6.81 -1.80
N TYR A 29 12.36 -7.80 -2.51
CA TYR A 29 12.25 -9.20 -2.13
C TYR A 29 12.87 -9.48 -0.75
N ARG A 30 14.03 -8.86 -0.45
CA ARG A 30 14.70 -8.97 0.84
C ARG A 30 13.84 -8.38 1.97
N MET A 31 13.34 -7.16 1.78
CA MET A 31 12.46 -6.50 2.76
C MET A 31 11.19 -7.32 3.01
N GLY A 32 10.53 -7.79 1.95
CA GLY A 32 9.33 -8.64 2.09
C GLY A 32 9.61 -9.94 2.84
N THR A 33 10.78 -10.54 2.61
CA THR A 33 11.21 -11.74 3.33
C THR A 33 11.47 -11.45 4.81
N GLU A 34 12.07 -10.31 5.13
CA GLU A 34 12.30 -9.88 6.51
C GLU A 34 10.99 -9.67 7.26
N TYR A 35 10.04 -8.92 6.68
CA TYR A 35 8.70 -8.72 7.26
C TYR A 35 7.95 -10.05 7.45
N LEU A 36 8.02 -10.95 6.46
CA LEU A 36 7.42 -12.27 6.57
C LEU A 36 8.06 -13.13 7.68
N ASN A 37 9.36 -12.99 7.92
CA ASN A 37 10.05 -13.70 8.99
C ASN A 37 9.70 -13.13 10.37
N ARG A 38 9.53 -11.81 10.48
CA ARG A 38 9.05 -11.16 11.71
C ARG A 38 7.61 -11.61 12.03
N SER A 39 6.73 -11.65 11.04
CA SER A 39 5.36 -12.15 11.26
C SER A 39 5.34 -13.64 11.62
N LYS A 40 6.24 -14.47 11.07
CA LYS A 40 6.40 -15.86 11.49
C LYS A 40 6.78 -15.99 12.97
N ALA A 41 7.64 -15.12 13.47
CA ALA A 41 8.06 -15.14 14.88
C ALA A 41 6.87 -14.92 15.83
N THR A 42 5.85 -14.17 15.38
CA THR A 42 4.61 -13.92 16.11
C THR A 42 3.45 -14.83 15.65
N GLN A 43 3.75 -15.94 14.96
CA GLN A 43 2.75 -16.86 14.41
C GLN A 43 1.66 -16.17 13.56
N PHE A 44 2.05 -15.12 12.83
CA PHE A 44 1.19 -14.30 11.97
C PHE A 44 0.07 -13.53 12.69
N GLN A 45 0.20 -13.33 14.01
CA GLN A 45 -0.72 -12.46 14.76
C GLN A 45 -0.52 -10.99 14.40
N ASP A 46 0.71 -10.59 14.06
CA ASP A 46 1.03 -9.25 13.60
C ASP A 46 0.63 -9.08 12.12
N ARG A 47 -0.61 -8.61 11.91
CA ARG A 47 -1.19 -8.38 10.59
C ARG A 47 -0.47 -7.28 9.80
N GLU A 48 0.11 -6.30 10.50
CA GLU A 48 0.82 -5.19 9.86
C GLU A 48 2.08 -5.69 9.14
N GLN A 49 2.85 -6.56 9.79
CA GLN A 49 4.06 -7.16 9.19
C GLN A 49 3.71 -8.02 7.97
N VAL A 50 2.57 -8.72 8.01
CA VAL A 50 2.08 -9.48 6.87
C VAL A 50 1.70 -8.57 5.71
N LYS A 51 0.95 -7.48 5.96
CA LYS A 51 0.58 -6.49 4.93
C LYS A 51 1.84 -5.91 4.29
N LYS A 52 2.82 -5.49 5.10
CA LYS A 52 4.13 -5.00 4.63
C LYS A 52 4.87 -6.02 3.77
N ALA A 53 4.86 -7.29 4.16
CA ALA A 53 5.47 -8.37 3.37
C ALA A 53 4.78 -8.53 2.01
N ALA A 54 3.46 -8.57 1.98
CA ALA A 54 2.67 -8.71 0.76
C ALA A 54 2.93 -7.55 -0.22
N ILE A 55 2.92 -6.31 0.27
CA ILE A 55 3.23 -5.10 -0.53
C ILE A 55 4.63 -5.20 -1.14
N CYS A 56 5.65 -5.57 -0.34
CA CYS A 56 7.01 -5.72 -0.84
C CYS A 56 7.12 -6.77 -1.95
N PHE A 57 6.44 -7.92 -1.80
CA PHE A 57 6.43 -8.94 -2.84
C PHE A 57 5.67 -8.50 -4.09
N GLY A 58 4.58 -7.74 -3.95
CA GLY A 58 3.87 -7.11 -5.07
C GLY A 58 4.80 -6.21 -5.89
N HIS A 59 5.48 -5.27 -5.26
CA HIS A 59 6.43 -4.39 -5.96
C HIS A 59 7.66 -5.14 -6.51
N ALA A 60 8.08 -6.24 -5.88
CA ALA A 60 9.11 -7.10 -6.44
C ALA A 60 8.64 -7.70 -7.78
N ILE A 61 7.40 -8.19 -7.87
CA ILE A 61 6.82 -8.70 -9.13
C ILE A 61 6.81 -7.62 -10.22
N GLU A 62 6.44 -6.38 -9.87
CA GLU A 62 6.46 -5.25 -10.81
C GLU A 62 7.86 -5.01 -11.38
N SER A 63 8.89 -5.15 -10.54
CA SER A 63 10.30 -4.94 -10.92
C SER A 63 10.85 -6.09 -11.78
N ASN A 64 10.45 -7.33 -11.50
CA ASN A 64 10.81 -8.50 -12.31
C ASN A 64 9.68 -9.55 -12.32
N ARG A 65 8.84 -9.48 -13.36
CA ARG A 65 7.68 -10.38 -13.55
C ARG A 65 8.04 -11.83 -13.90
N ARG A 66 9.31 -12.12 -14.18
CA ARG A 66 9.77 -13.47 -14.56
C ARG A 66 10.32 -14.26 -13.38
N ASP A 67 10.45 -13.63 -12.22
CA ASP A 67 10.93 -14.31 -11.02
C ASP A 67 9.76 -14.98 -10.27
N PRO A 68 9.79 -16.30 -10.05
CA PRO A 68 8.72 -17.00 -9.35
C PRO A 68 8.74 -16.79 -7.84
N ARG A 69 9.85 -16.34 -7.25
CA ARG A 69 10.02 -16.32 -5.79
C ARG A 69 8.99 -15.43 -5.07
N PRO A 70 8.67 -14.21 -5.53
CA PRO A 70 7.65 -13.39 -4.85
C PRO A 70 6.24 -13.99 -4.98
N HIS A 71 5.90 -14.58 -6.14
CA HIS A 71 4.63 -15.28 -6.32
C HIS A 71 4.49 -16.44 -5.33
N LEU A 72 5.55 -17.23 -5.11
CA LEU A 72 5.55 -18.30 -4.12
C LEU A 72 5.29 -17.76 -2.70
N LYS A 73 5.88 -16.61 -2.35
CA LYS A 73 5.69 -15.99 -1.03
C LYS A 73 4.28 -15.45 -0.84
N LEU A 74 3.72 -14.77 -1.83
CA LEU A 74 2.31 -14.33 -1.81
C LEU A 74 1.36 -15.52 -1.73
N GLY A 75 1.60 -16.58 -2.51
CA GLY A 75 0.80 -17.80 -2.43
C GLY A 75 0.84 -18.45 -1.05
N TYR A 76 2.01 -18.45 -0.39
CA TYR A 76 2.15 -18.91 0.99
C TYR A 76 1.43 -18.02 2.02
N ILE A 77 1.52 -16.69 1.87
CA ILE A 77 0.79 -15.73 2.70
C ILE A 77 -0.72 -15.97 2.58
N SER A 78 -1.27 -16.01 1.36
CA SER A 78 -2.69 -16.28 1.13
C SER A 78 -3.14 -17.63 1.69
N LEU A 79 -2.29 -18.68 1.66
CA LEU A 79 -2.59 -19.95 2.32
C LEU A 79 -2.76 -19.82 3.84
N ILE A 80 -1.92 -19.03 4.51
CA ILE A 80 -2.01 -18.79 5.95
C ILE A 80 -3.35 -18.12 6.30
N PHE A 81 -3.80 -17.20 5.46
CA PHE A 81 -5.06 -16.47 5.64
C PHE A 81 -6.27 -17.16 5.01
N ARG A 82 -6.09 -18.38 4.49
CA ARG A 82 -7.15 -19.20 3.88
C ARG A 82 -7.79 -18.56 2.65
N GLU A 83 -7.09 -17.63 2.01
CA GLU A 83 -7.46 -17.05 0.71
C GLU A 83 -7.08 -18.01 -0.43
N TYR A 84 -7.74 -19.17 -0.48
CA TYR A 84 -7.31 -20.29 -1.32
C TYR A 84 -7.28 -19.93 -2.82
N LYS A 85 -8.21 -19.11 -3.32
CA LYS A 85 -8.23 -18.69 -4.72
C LYS A 85 -7.02 -17.83 -5.08
N MET A 86 -6.67 -16.86 -4.23
CA MET A 86 -5.47 -16.04 -4.41
C MET A 86 -4.20 -16.88 -4.30
N ALA A 87 -4.14 -17.77 -3.31
CA ALA A 87 -3.05 -18.72 -3.17
C ALA A 87 -2.85 -19.56 -4.43
N ALA A 88 -3.92 -20.16 -4.95
CA ALA A 88 -3.90 -20.97 -6.15
C ALA A 88 -3.39 -20.17 -7.36
N ARG A 89 -3.89 -18.94 -7.55
CA ARG A 89 -3.45 -18.06 -8.65
C ARG A 89 -1.94 -17.78 -8.60
N HIS A 90 -1.42 -17.38 -7.43
CA HIS A 90 0.00 -17.11 -7.28
C HIS A 90 0.86 -18.37 -7.46
N LEU A 91 0.43 -19.52 -6.92
CA LEU A 91 1.15 -20.78 -7.04
C LEU A 91 1.12 -21.35 -8.48
N GLN A 92 0.02 -21.14 -9.21
CA GLN A 92 -0.06 -21.47 -10.63
C GLN A 92 0.91 -20.61 -11.44
N GLU A 93 1.06 -19.33 -11.12
CA GLU A 93 2.03 -18.46 -11.78
C GLU A 93 3.48 -18.91 -11.53
N VAL A 94 3.78 -19.40 -10.32
CA VAL A 94 5.07 -20.06 -10.03
C VAL A 94 5.29 -21.25 -10.96
N LEU A 95 4.30 -22.12 -11.13
CA LEU A 95 4.41 -23.28 -12.02
C LEU A 95 4.43 -22.91 -13.50
N ARG A 96 3.85 -21.78 -13.89
CA ARG A 96 3.94 -21.25 -15.26
C ARG A 96 5.36 -20.81 -15.58
N LEU A 97 6.04 -20.18 -14.63
CA LEU A 97 7.44 -19.73 -14.75
C LEU A 97 8.44 -20.88 -14.59
N GLU A 98 8.19 -21.77 -13.61
CA GLU A 98 9.00 -22.94 -13.29
C GLU A 98 8.12 -24.18 -13.11
N PRO A 99 7.86 -24.94 -14.19
CA PRO A 99 6.96 -26.11 -14.16
C PRO A 99 7.35 -27.20 -13.15
N ASP A 100 8.62 -27.28 -12.76
CA ASP A 100 9.13 -28.27 -11.80
C ASP A 100 9.38 -27.71 -10.39
N HIS A 101 8.83 -26.55 -10.07
CA HIS A 101 9.00 -25.94 -8.76
C HIS A 101 8.37 -26.78 -7.63
N LYS A 102 9.21 -27.56 -6.94
CA LYS A 102 8.80 -28.54 -5.92
C LYS A 102 7.90 -27.96 -4.82
N GLN A 103 8.22 -26.77 -4.31
CA GLN A 103 7.43 -26.18 -3.21
C GLN A 103 6.03 -25.75 -3.67
N ALA A 104 5.88 -25.16 -4.87
CA ALA A 104 4.58 -24.77 -5.39
C ALA A 104 3.66 -25.98 -5.62
N LYS A 105 4.18 -27.08 -6.19
CA LYS A 105 3.44 -28.35 -6.31
C LYS A 105 2.97 -28.86 -4.94
N LYS A 106 3.83 -28.81 -3.92
CA LYS A 106 3.47 -29.21 -2.55
C LYS A 106 2.37 -28.33 -1.94
N LEU A 107 2.46 -27.02 -2.12
CA LEU A 107 1.48 -26.07 -1.58
C LEU A 107 0.12 -26.20 -2.29
N LEU A 108 0.10 -26.38 -3.62
CA LEU A 108 -1.14 -26.68 -4.35
C LEU A 108 -1.75 -28.01 -3.93
N ALA A 109 -0.96 -29.08 -3.80
CA ALA A 109 -1.47 -30.36 -3.32
C ALA A 109 -2.02 -30.26 -1.88
N HIS A 110 -1.44 -29.39 -1.04
CA HIS A 110 -1.97 -29.11 0.29
C HIS A 110 -3.31 -28.37 0.21
N LEU A 111 -3.40 -27.35 -0.65
CA LEU A 111 -4.62 -26.59 -0.92
C LEU A 111 -5.76 -27.50 -1.42
N GLU A 112 -5.48 -28.39 -2.37
CA GLU A 112 -6.45 -29.37 -2.90
C GLU A 112 -6.93 -30.34 -1.83
N LYS A 113 -6.05 -30.78 -0.92
CA LYS A 113 -6.44 -31.64 0.21
C LYS A 113 -7.33 -30.90 1.20
N GLN A 114 -7.04 -29.62 1.48
CA GLN A 114 -7.83 -28.79 2.38
C GLN A 114 -9.20 -28.47 1.79
N SER A 115 -9.28 -28.13 0.50
CA SER A 115 -10.57 -27.92 -0.18
C SER A 115 -11.41 -29.19 -0.21
N THR A 116 -10.79 -30.35 -0.50
CA THR A 116 -11.48 -31.65 -0.48
C THR A 116 -11.94 -32.06 0.92
N GLN A 117 -11.18 -31.74 1.98
CA GLN A 117 -11.55 -32.02 3.37
C GLN A 117 -12.66 -31.10 3.88
N ALA A 118 -12.70 -29.82 3.47
CA ALA A 118 -13.81 -28.92 3.76
C ALA A 118 -15.12 -29.47 3.16
N ILE A 119 -15.07 -29.96 1.92
CA ILE A 119 -16.21 -30.60 1.25
C ILE A 119 -16.61 -31.93 1.92
N ARG A 120 -15.64 -32.74 2.38
CA ARG A 120 -15.92 -34.01 3.09
C ARG A 120 -16.47 -33.83 4.50
N ASN A 121 -16.05 -32.79 5.21
CA ASN A 121 -16.57 -32.50 6.56
C ASN A 121 -17.99 -31.94 6.51
N SER A 122 -18.38 -31.24 5.43
CA SER A 122 -19.78 -30.90 5.14
C SER A 122 -20.67 -32.14 4.92
N ASN A 123 -20.09 -33.24 4.41
CA ASN A 123 -20.79 -34.49 4.10
C ASN A 123 -20.83 -35.51 5.25
N LYS A 124 -20.23 -35.23 6.42
CA LYS A 124 -20.23 -36.16 7.56
C LYS A 124 -21.44 -36.07 8.48
N ASP A 125 -22.38 -35.17 8.20
CA ASP A 125 -23.59 -34.99 9.03
C ASP A 125 -24.89 -35.55 8.43
N LYS A 126 -24.83 -36.31 7.32
CA LYS A 126 -26.02 -37.02 6.79
C LYS A 126 -25.69 -38.40 6.25
N GLY A 127 -25.43 -39.33 7.17
CA GLY A 127 -25.68 -40.74 6.92
C GLY A 127 -27.17 -41.03 7.05
N LEU A 128 -27.93 -41.01 5.95
CA LEU A 128 -29.22 -41.71 5.82
C LEU A 128 -29.65 -41.83 4.34
N SER A 129 -29.44 -43.03 3.81
CA SER A 129 -30.13 -43.73 2.70
C SER A 129 -30.36 -43.02 1.35
N LEU A 130 -29.86 -43.65 0.30
CA LEU A 130 -29.97 -43.25 -1.11
C LEU A 130 -31.29 -43.69 -1.80
N GLN A 131 -32.37 -44.01 -1.07
CA GLN A 131 -33.59 -44.54 -1.71
C GLN A 131 -34.95 -44.05 -1.19
N ARG A 132 -35.01 -43.13 -0.23
CA ARG A 132 -36.28 -42.45 0.10
C ARG A 132 -35.99 -40.97 0.28
N VAL A 133 -36.35 -40.20 -0.74
CA VAL A 133 -37.23 -39.04 -0.65
C VAL A 133 -37.11 -38.23 -1.96
N LYS A 134 -37.98 -38.57 -2.92
CA LYS A 134 -38.67 -37.54 -3.70
C LYS A 134 -39.62 -36.84 -2.70
N ARG A 135 -39.48 -35.53 -2.52
CA ARG A 135 -40.18 -34.65 -1.54
C ARG A 135 -39.57 -34.56 -0.13
N LEU A 136 -38.42 -33.91 -0.01
CA LEU A 136 -38.07 -33.10 1.15
C LEU A 136 -37.49 -31.83 0.55
N GLU A 137 -38.36 -30.84 0.59
CA GLU A 137 -38.24 -29.39 0.47
C GLU A 137 -36.88 -28.82 0.04
N GLN A 138 -36.98 -27.79 -0.79
CA GLN A 138 -35.89 -26.92 -1.23
C GLN A 138 -35.74 -25.68 -0.32
N PRO A 139 -35.21 -25.74 0.93
CA PRO A 139 -34.90 -24.54 1.69
C PRO A 139 -33.45 -24.03 1.56
N SER A 140 -32.60 -24.59 0.68
CA SER A 140 -31.22 -24.08 0.51
C SER A 140 -31.02 -23.11 -0.65
N GLN A 141 -31.80 -23.19 -1.74
CA GLN A 141 -31.63 -22.27 -2.88
C GLN A 141 -32.26 -20.89 -2.67
N SER A 142 -33.29 -20.77 -1.83
CA SER A 142 -33.93 -19.47 -1.59
C SER A 142 -33.06 -18.55 -0.74
N LYS A 143 -32.46 -19.09 0.34
CA LYS A 143 -31.57 -18.33 1.24
C LYS A 143 -30.32 -17.81 0.54
N GLY A 144 -29.62 -18.66 -0.22
CA GLY A 144 -28.44 -18.24 -0.96
C GLY A 144 -28.73 -17.18 -2.03
N LYS A 145 -29.89 -17.28 -2.71
CA LYS A 145 -30.33 -16.24 -3.66
C LYS A 145 -30.63 -14.91 -2.96
N THR A 146 -31.24 -14.94 -1.78
CA THR A 146 -31.47 -13.74 -0.97
C THR A 146 -30.13 -13.12 -0.54
N LEU A 147 -29.20 -13.93 -0.01
CA LEU A 147 -27.88 -13.46 0.39
C LEU A 147 -27.12 -12.85 -0.81
N TYR A 148 -27.14 -13.49 -1.98
CA TYR A 148 -26.50 -12.97 -3.19
C TYR A 148 -27.05 -11.59 -3.57
N ALA A 149 -28.38 -11.43 -3.55
CA ALA A 149 -29.02 -10.16 -3.85
C ALA A 149 -28.70 -9.07 -2.80
N GLU A 150 -28.64 -9.44 -1.52
CA GLU A 150 -28.24 -8.56 -0.42
C GLU A 150 -26.78 -8.11 -0.56
N THR A 151 -25.85 -9.03 -0.84
CA THR A 151 -24.43 -8.72 -1.07
C THR A 151 -24.26 -7.84 -2.30
N GLN A 152 -25.01 -8.09 -3.38
CA GLN A 152 -24.99 -7.25 -4.56
C GLN A 152 -25.47 -5.82 -4.25
N ALA A 153 -26.57 -5.68 -3.51
CA ALA A 153 -27.08 -4.37 -3.09
C ALA A 153 -26.10 -3.66 -2.16
N LEU A 154 -25.46 -4.39 -1.24
CA LEU A 154 -24.44 -3.86 -0.34
C LEU A 154 -23.24 -3.31 -1.13
N ILE A 155 -22.71 -4.07 -2.10
CA ILE A 155 -21.62 -3.62 -2.97
C ILE A 155 -22.02 -2.33 -3.70
N HIS A 156 -23.21 -2.30 -4.30
CA HIS A 156 -23.67 -1.12 -5.04
C HIS A 156 -23.79 0.12 -4.15
N ASN A 157 -24.39 -0.04 -2.96
CA ASN A 157 -24.52 1.05 -2.00
C ASN A 157 -23.15 1.54 -1.52
N GLN A 158 -22.21 0.65 -1.23
CA GLN A 158 -20.86 1.02 -0.80
C GLN A 158 -20.05 1.71 -1.91
N ILE A 159 -20.19 1.29 -3.16
CA ILE A 159 -19.59 2.00 -4.30
C ILE A 159 -20.16 3.41 -4.40
N LYS A 160 -21.48 3.56 -4.31
CA LYS A 160 -22.15 4.87 -4.36
C LYS A 160 -21.69 5.78 -3.22
N GLU A 161 -21.74 5.30 -1.98
CA GLU A 161 -21.31 6.06 -0.81
C GLU A 161 -19.82 6.42 -0.87
N SER A 162 -18.96 5.48 -1.29
CA SER A 162 -17.54 5.77 -1.45
C SER A 162 -17.31 6.88 -2.49
N PHE A 163 -18.02 6.85 -3.61
CA PHE A 163 -17.90 7.90 -4.63
C PHE A 163 -18.36 9.27 -4.11
N GLU A 164 -19.49 9.33 -3.41
CA GLU A 164 -20.01 10.56 -2.80
C GLU A 164 -19.03 11.14 -1.77
N ARG A 165 -18.42 10.28 -0.94
CA ARG A 165 -17.44 10.70 0.07
C ARG A 165 -16.11 11.12 -0.55
N MET A 166 -15.69 10.49 -1.64
CA MET A 166 -14.44 10.79 -2.35
C MET A 166 -14.50 12.09 -3.17
N GLN A 167 -15.69 12.64 -3.44
CA GLN A 167 -15.81 13.88 -4.20
C GLN A 167 -15.12 15.04 -3.51
N GLY A 168 -14.11 15.61 -4.18
CA GLY A 168 -13.39 16.77 -3.70
C GLY A 168 -12.36 16.47 -2.60
N ILE A 169 -12.17 15.19 -2.24
CA ILE A 169 -11.06 14.81 -1.36
C ILE A 169 -9.75 15.07 -2.09
N LYS A 170 -8.94 15.92 -1.47
CA LYS A 170 -7.59 16.26 -1.89
C LYS A 170 -6.69 16.20 -0.66
N PRO A 171 -5.39 15.92 -0.84
CA PRO A 171 -4.45 16.00 0.27
C PRO A 171 -4.52 17.34 1.00
N THR A 172 -4.31 17.31 2.31
CA THR A 172 -4.56 18.47 3.17
C THR A 172 -3.42 18.72 4.17
N LEU A 173 -3.15 20.01 4.42
CA LEU A 173 -2.21 20.49 5.45
C LEU A 173 -2.87 20.69 6.82
N VAL A 174 -4.15 20.34 6.95
CA VAL A 174 -4.96 20.58 8.15
C VAL A 174 -5.21 19.24 8.85
N PRO A 175 -4.63 19.00 10.05
CA PRO A 175 -4.76 17.72 10.76
C PRO A 175 -6.20 17.28 11.00
N ILE A 176 -7.10 18.22 11.30
CA ILE A 176 -8.53 17.92 11.52
C ILE A 176 -9.18 17.32 10.26
N ASN A 177 -8.78 17.76 9.07
CA ASN A 177 -9.31 17.21 7.82
C ASN A 177 -8.71 15.83 7.52
N LEU A 178 -7.42 15.62 7.81
CA LEU A 178 -6.80 14.29 7.70
C LEU A 178 -7.52 13.26 8.58
N ASN A 179 -7.82 13.59 9.85
CA ASN A 179 -8.53 12.67 10.73
C ASN A 179 -9.89 12.25 10.14
N LYS A 180 -10.62 13.19 9.51
CA LYS A 180 -11.87 12.88 8.82
C LYS A 180 -11.66 11.94 7.64
N PHE A 181 -10.58 12.12 6.86
CA PHE A 181 -10.24 11.21 5.76
C PHE A 181 -9.92 9.81 6.28
N GLU A 182 -9.17 9.70 7.37
CA GLU A 182 -8.84 8.43 8.02
C GLU A 182 -10.08 7.72 8.57
N GLU A 183 -11.02 8.47 9.17
CA GLU A 183 -12.31 7.92 9.62
C GLU A 183 -13.11 7.36 8.45
N ILE A 184 -13.17 8.10 7.33
CA ILE A 184 -13.86 7.62 6.11
C ILE A 184 -13.14 6.37 5.57
N HIS A 185 -11.82 6.38 5.48
CA HIS A 185 -11.03 5.24 5.02
C HIS A 185 -11.31 4.00 5.86
N MET A 186 -11.23 4.11 7.18
CA MET A 186 -11.48 3.01 8.11
C MET A 186 -12.91 2.45 7.99
N GLN A 187 -13.91 3.32 7.78
CA GLN A 187 -15.29 2.87 7.54
C GLN A 187 -15.42 2.10 6.21
N LEU A 188 -14.79 2.59 5.14
CA LEU A 188 -14.80 1.91 3.85
C LEU A 188 -14.07 0.56 3.91
N GLU A 189 -12.94 0.47 4.62
CA GLU A 189 -12.19 -0.78 4.84
C GLU A 189 -13.05 -1.80 5.59
N SER A 190 -13.68 -1.39 6.69
CA SER A 190 -14.58 -2.25 7.47
C SER A 190 -15.74 -2.78 6.63
N ASN A 191 -16.34 -1.93 5.78
CA ASN A 191 -17.42 -2.34 4.88
C ASN A 191 -16.91 -3.28 3.78
N TYR A 192 -15.71 -3.06 3.26
CA TYR A 192 -15.06 -3.94 2.28
C TYR A 192 -14.78 -5.33 2.88
N GLU A 193 -14.28 -5.39 4.12
CA GLU A 193 -14.09 -6.65 4.85
C GLU A 193 -15.41 -7.40 5.07
N LEU A 194 -16.48 -6.70 5.45
CA LEU A 194 -17.81 -7.29 5.59
C LEU A 194 -18.32 -7.89 4.27
N ILE A 195 -18.15 -7.19 3.14
CA ILE A 195 -18.52 -7.69 1.82
C ILE A 195 -17.73 -8.96 1.50
N ASN A 196 -16.41 -8.98 1.74
CA ASN A 196 -15.59 -10.17 1.48
C ASN A 196 -16.04 -11.37 2.31
N GLN A 197 -16.42 -11.16 3.59
CA GLN A 197 -16.98 -12.24 4.41
C GLN A 197 -18.28 -12.80 3.82
N GLN A 198 -19.14 -11.97 3.23
CA GLN A 198 -20.35 -12.43 2.54
C GLN A 198 -20.03 -13.17 1.23
N LEU A 199 -19.04 -12.69 0.48
CA LEU A 199 -18.55 -13.38 -0.73
C LEU A 199 -18.00 -14.76 -0.39
N ASP A 200 -17.24 -14.92 0.70
CA ASP A 200 -16.75 -16.22 1.17
C ASP A 200 -17.90 -17.20 1.47
N LEU A 201 -18.99 -16.72 2.07
CA LEU A 201 -20.18 -17.55 2.33
C LEU A 201 -20.87 -17.96 1.03
N LEU A 202 -21.02 -17.04 0.08
CA LEU A 202 -21.60 -17.35 -1.24
C LEU A 202 -20.72 -18.30 -2.06
N GLU A 203 -19.39 -18.19 -1.94
CA GLU A 203 -18.45 -19.13 -2.57
C GLU A 203 -18.64 -20.55 -2.03
N GLN A 204 -18.79 -20.68 -0.71
CA GLN A 204 -19.06 -21.98 -0.05
C GLN A 204 -20.38 -22.61 -0.50
N GLU A 205 -21.37 -21.78 -0.84
CA GLU A 205 -22.64 -22.24 -1.41
C GLU A 205 -22.56 -22.52 -2.93
N GLY A 206 -21.41 -22.29 -3.56
CA GLY A 206 -21.14 -22.60 -4.97
C GLY A 206 -21.68 -21.58 -5.96
N PHE A 207 -21.88 -20.33 -5.55
CA PHE A 207 -22.28 -19.24 -6.45
C PHE A 207 -21.11 -18.76 -7.32
N ASP A 208 -21.42 -18.30 -8.53
CA ASP A 208 -20.45 -17.58 -9.38
C ASP A 208 -20.30 -16.14 -8.88
N LEU A 209 -19.12 -15.81 -8.35
CA LEU A 209 -18.82 -14.50 -7.76
C LEU A 209 -18.15 -13.53 -8.73
N ALA A 210 -17.77 -13.97 -9.93
CA ALA A 210 -17.03 -13.13 -10.86
C ALA A 210 -17.72 -11.78 -11.18
N PRO A 211 -19.07 -11.69 -11.28
CA PRO A 211 -19.76 -10.41 -11.44
C PRO A 211 -19.64 -9.49 -10.22
N LEU A 212 -19.75 -10.03 -9.01
CA LEU A 212 -19.66 -9.26 -7.76
C LEU A 212 -18.23 -8.79 -7.51
N GLU A 213 -17.24 -9.65 -7.73
CA GLU A 213 -15.81 -9.30 -7.62
C GLU A 213 -15.43 -8.17 -8.58
N ARG A 214 -15.95 -8.18 -9.81
CA ARG A 214 -15.71 -7.11 -10.79
C ARG A 214 -16.28 -5.77 -10.34
N GLU A 215 -17.46 -5.77 -9.73
CA GLU A 215 -18.04 -4.53 -9.18
C GLU A 215 -17.26 -4.07 -7.95
N LEU A 216 -16.87 -4.99 -7.07
CA LEU A 216 -16.09 -4.72 -5.85
C LEU A 216 -14.74 -4.06 -6.14
N GLN A 217 -14.10 -4.36 -7.28
CA GLN A 217 -12.87 -3.68 -7.73
C GLN A 217 -13.01 -2.15 -7.81
N LYS A 218 -14.21 -1.62 -8.07
CA LYS A 218 -14.43 -0.16 -8.09
C LYS A 218 -14.30 0.44 -6.70
N LEU A 219 -14.77 -0.27 -5.67
CA LEU A 219 -14.60 0.13 -4.28
C LEU A 219 -13.13 0.03 -3.84
N GLU A 220 -12.43 -1.02 -4.28
CA GLU A 220 -10.98 -1.20 -4.03
C GLU A 220 -10.16 -0.04 -4.62
N VAL A 221 -10.48 0.42 -5.84
CA VAL A 221 -9.83 1.62 -6.43
C VAL A 221 -10.04 2.86 -5.57
N ASN A 222 -11.26 3.07 -5.05
CA ASN A 222 -11.56 4.21 -4.18
C ASN A 222 -10.83 4.13 -2.83
N LEU A 223 -10.73 2.93 -2.26
CA LEU A 223 -9.96 2.67 -1.04
C LEU A 223 -8.49 3.02 -1.22
N ASN A 224 -7.86 2.52 -2.29
CA ASN A 224 -6.46 2.81 -2.58
C ASN A 224 -6.21 4.32 -2.78
N LEU A 225 -7.10 5.00 -3.51
CA LEU A 225 -7.01 6.46 -3.69
C LEU A 225 -7.12 7.22 -2.35
N MET A 226 -7.97 6.75 -1.44
CA MET A 226 -8.08 7.32 -0.09
C MET A 226 -6.84 7.04 0.76
N GLU A 227 -6.30 5.82 0.74
CA GLU A 227 -5.07 5.46 1.45
C GLU A 227 -3.90 6.37 1.00
N ASP A 228 -3.74 6.53 -0.31
CA ASP A 228 -2.72 7.41 -0.91
C ASP A 228 -2.93 8.88 -0.49
N THR A 229 -4.18 9.35 -0.49
CA THR A 229 -4.50 10.73 -0.07
C THR A 229 -4.21 10.96 1.41
N CYS A 230 -4.51 9.98 2.28
CA CYS A 230 -4.18 10.06 3.71
C CYS A 230 -2.67 10.05 3.92
N LYS A 231 -1.95 9.14 3.24
CA LYS A 231 -0.49 9.05 3.30
C LYS A 231 0.15 10.38 2.92
N LEU A 232 -0.23 10.96 1.80
CA LEU A 232 0.35 12.23 1.37
C LEU A 232 0.01 13.37 2.33
N SER A 233 -1.23 13.43 2.82
CA SER A 233 -1.62 14.44 3.81
C SER A 233 -0.75 14.37 5.07
N ARG A 234 -0.39 13.16 5.53
CA ARG A 234 0.56 12.97 6.65
C ARG A 234 1.94 13.51 6.32
N GLU A 235 2.48 13.18 5.14
CA GLU A 235 3.77 13.68 4.68
C GLU A 235 3.79 15.22 4.60
N MET A 236 2.75 15.82 4.02
CA MET A 236 2.59 17.27 3.93
C MET A 236 2.48 17.94 5.31
N ILE A 237 1.72 17.36 6.24
CA ILE A 237 1.59 17.88 7.61
C ILE A 237 2.93 17.78 8.35
N ALA A 238 3.64 16.67 8.21
CA ALA A 238 4.95 16.48 8.81
C ALA A 238 5.97 17.49 8.28
N LEU A 239 6.03 17.67 6.96
CA LEU A 239 6.92 18.63 6.32
C LEU A 239 6.59 20.07 6.72
N LYS A 240 5.31 20.45 6.72
CA LYS A 240 4.88 21.75 7.24
C LYS A 240 5.36 21.97 8.67
N LYS A 241 5.19 20.97 9.54
CA LYS A 241 5.63 21.05 10.93
C LYS A 241 7.14 21.25 11.01
N ALA A 242 7.92 20.49 10.25
CA ALA A 242 9.37 20.63 10.20
C ALA A 242 9.80 22.04 9.73
N LEU A 243 9.19 22.56 8.66
CA LEU A 243 9.42 23.92 8.16
C LEU A 243 9.14 24.99 9.24
N GLN A 244 8.04 24.83 9.98
CA GLN A 244 7.67 25.76 11.05
C GLN A 244 8.61 25.67 12.26
N GLU A 245 9.02 24.47 12.65
CA GLU A 245 9.97 24.25 13.75
C GLU A 245 11.35 24.87 13.43
N GLU A 246 11.89 24.63 12.24
CA GLU A 246 13.16 25.25 11.83
C GLU A 246 13.05 26.77 11.73
N THR A 247 11.94 27.28 11.16
CA THR A 247 11.69 28.73 11.10
C THR A 247 11.68 29.35 12.50
N SER A 248 11.03 28.71 13.48
CA SER A 248 10.98 29.21 14.86
C SER A 248 12.36 29.27 15.50
N LYS A 249 13.20 28.22 15.32
CA LYS A 249 14.57 28.19 15.85
C LYS A 249 15.41 29.35 15.30
N ILE A 250 15.34 29.59 13.98
CA ILE A 250 16.07 30.67 13.33
C ILE A 250 15.55 32.04 13.79
N GLN A 251 14.25 32.20 13.99
CA GLN A 251 13.67 33.43 14.51
C GLN A 251 14.10 33.71 15.96
N ASP A 252 14.19 32.68 16.80
CA ASP A 252 14.70 32.81 18.17
C ASP A 252 16.17 33.23 18.18
N MET A 253 17.00 32.67 17.29
CA MET A 253 18.39 33.09 17.10
C MET A 253 18.50 34.54 16.63
N ASN A 254 17.75 34.91 15.58
CA ASN A 254 17.68 36.29 15.10
C ASN A 254 17.34 37.27 16.25
N ALA A 255 16.32 36.95 17.04
CA ALA A 255 15.90 37.77 18.17
C ALA A 255 16.95 37.81 19.31
N ALA A 256 17.69 36.73 19.55
CA ALA A 256 18.78 36.71 20.52
C ALA A 256 19.94 37.62 20.08
N ILE A 257 20.34 37.56 18.81
CA ILE A 257 21.39 38.42 18.24
C ILE A 257 21.01 39.89 18.35
N GLU A 258 19.77 40.24 17.98
CA GLU A 258 19.26 41.61 18.04
C GLU A 258 19.18 42.17 19.46
N ARG A 259 19.03 41.30 20.47
CA ARG A 259 19.10 41.68 21.90
C ARG A 259 20.53 41.79 22.44
N GLY A 260 21.55 41.63 21.59
CA GLY A 260 22.95 41.70 21.98
C GLY A 260 23.47 40.38 22.56
N ALA A 261 23.29 39.27 21.84
CA ALA A 261 23.90 37.98 22.19
C ALA A 261 25.42 38.12 22.41
N SER A 262 25.97 37.31 23.33
CA SER A 262 27.40 37.33 23.64
C SER A 262 28.23 36.83 22.45
N SER A 263 29.52 37.17 22.45
CA SER A 263 30.45 36.69 21.41
C SER A 263 30.50 35.17 21.31
N ASP A 264 30.43 34.47 22.45
CA ASP A 264 30.46 33.00 22.48
C ASP A 264 29.18 32.42 21.84
N THR A 265 28.01 32.98 22.15
CA THR A 265 26.74 32.58 21.53
C THR A 265 26.72 32.86 20.02
N LEU A 266 27.34 33.96 19.56
CA LEU A 266 27.47 34.25 18.13
C LEU A 266 28.33 33.21 17.42
N ALA A 267 29.42 32.77 18.04
CA ALA A 267 30.27 31.70 17.50
C ALA A 267 29.52 30.36 17.44
N GLU A 268 28.73 30.03 18.47
CA GLU A 268 27.86 28.84 18.47
C GLU A 268 26.82 28.89 17.36
N TYR A 269 26.15 30.04 17.16
CA TYR A 269 25.18 30.22 16.08
C TYR A 269 25.84 30.13 14.71
N GLY A 270 27.08 30.61 14.55
CA GLY A 270 27.86 30.41 13.33
C GLY A 270 28.09 28.94 13.01
N ALA A 271 28.44 28.11 14.00
CA ALA A 271 28.62 26.67 13.79
C ALA A 271 27.29 25.92 13.51
N LEU A 272 26.18 26.40 14.07
CA LEU A 272 24.85 25.86 13.79
C LEU A 272 24.31 26.29 12.42
N TYR A 273 24.77 27.42 11.89
CA TYR A 273 24.33 27.93 10.59
C TYR A 273 24.57 26.92 9.47
N ASP A 274 25.75 26.31 9.39
CA ASP A 274 26.07 25.31 8.36
C ASP A 274 25.13 24.09 8.45
N GLN A 275 24.84 23.61 9.66
CA GLN A 275 23.90 22.50 9.86
C GLN A 275 22.47 22.86 9.43
N MET A 276 22.10 24.14 9.59
CA MET A 276 20.81 24.64 9.14
C MET A 276 20.75 24.80 7.61
N VAL A 277 21.85 25.12 6.93
CA VAL A 277 21.93 25.08 5.46
C VAL A 277 21.64 23.67 4.97
N ASP A 278 22.37 22.68 5.50
CA ASP A 278 22.17 21.27 5.13
C ASP A 278 20.71 20.83 5.36
N ARG A 279 20.12 21.27 6.47
CA ARG A 279 18.72 20.97 6.77
C ARG A 279 17.73 21.66 5.82
N CYS A 280 18.05 22.86 5.33
CA CYS A 280 17.23 23.55 4.32
C CYS A 280 17.26 22.80 2.99
N ASP A 281 18.43 22.30 2.58
CA ASP A 281 18.58 21.49 1.37
C ASP A 281 17.77 20.18 1.46
N GLU A 282 17.83 19.48 2.60
CA GLU A 282 16.99 18.30 2.84
C GLU A 282 15.49 18.61 2.73
N LEU A 283 15.04 19.74 3.28
CA LEU A 283 13.63 20.17 3.21
C LEU A 283 13.22 20.57 1.78
N ALA A 284 14.14 21.11 0.98
CA ALA A 284 13.92 21.40 -0.43
C ALA A 284 13.79 20.10 -1.25
N ASP A 285 14.66 19.12 -1.01
CA ASP A 285 14.58 17.80 -1.65
C ASP A 285 13.25 17.08 -1.32
N GLU A 286 12.77 17.21 -0.07
CA GLU A 286 11.46 16.68 0.34
C GLU A 286 10.30 17.38 -0.40
N LEU A 287 10.38 18.70 -0.62
CA LEU A 287 9.39 19.45 -1.41
C LEU A 287 9.38 19.02 -2.88
N ASP A 288 10.55 18.88 -3.50
CA ASP A 288 10.70 18.45 -4.89
C ASP A 288 10.17 17.02 -5.08
N THR A 289 10.37 16.15 -4.10
CA THR A 289 9.82 14.79 -4.10
C THR A 289 8.29 14.80 -4.07
N LEU A 290 7.68 15.68 -3.27
CA LEU A 290 6.22 15.86 -3.22
C LEU A 290 5.66 16.45 -4.52
N GLU A 291 6.33 17.45 -5.09
CA GLU A 291 5.93 18.04 -6.38
C GLU A 291 6.03 17.01 -7.52
N GLY A 292 7.12 16.24 -7.56
CA GLY A 292 7.33 15.15 -8.52
C GLY A 292 6.28 14.05 -8.45
N SER A 293 5.57 13.93 -7.33
CA SER A 293 4.43 13.04 -7.16
C SER A 293 3.11 13.60 -7.73
N GLY A 294 3.14 14.79 -8.34
CA GLY A 294 2.03 15.43 -9.05
C GLY A 294 1.15 16.33 -8.19
N PHE A 295 1.64 16.77 -7.02
CA PHE A 295 0.85 17.51 -6.06
C PHE A 295 1.12 19.01 -6.06
N ASP A 296 0.09 19.77 -5.71
CA ASP A 296 0.18 21.21 -5.53
C ASP A 296 0.87 21.54 -4.19
N ILE A 297 2.15 21.90 -4.27
CA ILE A 297 2.95 22.30 -3.12
C ILE A 297 2.87 23.81 -2.80
N GLN A 298 2.04 24.61 -3.49
CA GLN A 298 1.98 26.06 -3.31
C GLN A 298 1.69 26.47 -1.85
N ALA A 299 0.86 25.69 -1.16
CA ALA A 299 0.56 25.94 0.24
C ALA A 299 1.75 25.66 1.18
N LEU A 300 2.65 24.73 0.82
CA LEU A 300 3.90 24.46 1.54
C LEU A 300 4.98 25.49 1.21
N MET A 301 5.07 25.94 -0.04
CA MET A 301 6.03 26.95 -0.49
C MET A 301 5.93 28.24 0.32
N LYS A 302 4.74 28.61 0.81
CA LYS A 302 4.59 29.74 1.73
C LYS A 302 5.44 29.59 3.00
N TYR A 303 5.50 28.39 3.59
CA TYR A 303 6.29 28.13 4.80
C TYR A 303 7.78 28.05 4.48
N TYR A 304 8.14 27.44 3.35
CA TYR A 304 9.54 27.40 2.89
C TYR A 304 10.09 28.82 2.62
N ASN A 305 9.31 29.69 1.99
CA ASN A 305 9.71 31.08 1.76
C ASN A 305 9.87 31.89 3.07
N GLN A 306 9.13 31.53 4.13
CA GLN A 306 9.31 32.13 5.46
C GLN A 306 10.60 31.65 6.13
N LEU A 307 10.93 30.36 5.95
CA LEU A 307 12.17 29.76 6.41
C LEU A 307 13.37 30.45 5.74
N THR A 308 13.40 30.52 4.41
CA THR A 308 14.49 31.14 3.65
C THR A 308 14.67 32.62 3.99
N ALA A 309 13.58 33.39 4.10
CA ALA A 309 13.65 34.79 4.52
C ALA A 309 14.21 34.97 5.95
N SER A 310 13.88 34.05 6.86
CA SER A 310 14.41 34.07 8.23
C SER A 310 15.90 33.70 8.24
N PHE A 311 16.30 32.78 7.37
CA PHE A 311 17.68 32.32 7.21
C PHE A 311 18.59 33.40 6.59
N ASP A 312 18.11 34.09 5.55
CA ASP A 312 18.80 35.24 4.94
C ASP A 312 19.05 36.36 5.96
N ARG A 313 18.09 36.60 6.86
CA ARG A 313 18.26 37.56 7.95
C ARG A 313 19.34 37.11 8.94
N LEU A 314 19.38 35.83 9.28
CA LEU A 314 20.38 35.27 10.19
C LEU A 314 21.79 35.42 9.61
N GLY A 315 21.98 35.06 8.33
CA GLY A 315 23.28 35.22 7.64
C GLY A 315 23.78 36.67 7.68
N LYS A 316 22.89 37.65 7.40
CA LYS A 316 23.21 39.08 7.50
C LYS A 316 23.60 39.52 8.91
N LEU A 317 22.92 39.02 9.94
CA LEU A 317 23.22 39.35 11.34
C LEU A 317 24.54 38.73 11.79
N LEU A 318 24.87 37.52 11.34
CA LEU A 318 26.15 36.85 11.61
C LEU A 318 27.31 37.38 10.77
N LYS A 319 27.03 38.20 9.75
CA LYS A 319 28.02 38.72 8.77
C LYS A 319 28.72 37.58 8.01
N ILE A 320 27.97 36.53 7.68
CA ILE A 320 28.39 35.48 6.77
C ILE A 320 28.06 36.00 5.37
N GLU A 321 29.09 36.26 4.55
CA GLU A 321 28.97 36.73 3.16
C GLU A 321 28.67 35.59 2.19
#